data_AF-A0A7X3LD54-F1
#
_entry.id   AF-A0A7X3LD54-F1
#
_cell.length_a   1.000
_cell.length_b   1.000
_cell.length_c   1.000
_cell.angle_alpha   90.00
_cell.angle_beta   90.00
_cell.angle_gamma   90.00
#
_symmetry.space_group_name_H-M   'P 1'
#
loop_
_entity.id
_entity.type
_entity.pdbx_description
1 polymer ?
#
loop_
_entity_poly.entity_id
_entity_poly.type
_entity_poly.pdbx_seq_one_letter_code
_entity_poly.pdbx_strand_id
1 'polypeptide(L)' 'MEGARAYRISFRKGKRVSFTKLWPCDLEAAIAHAKAQLPVQQAQNGATSVNVVCERTGAVVFTFTEEPETADETANP' A
#
# COMPACT_ATOMS: atom_id res chain seq x y z
N MET A 1 16.63 2.70 -22.47
CA MET A 1 15.28 2.36 -21.97
C MET A 1 15.34 2.36 -20.46
N GLU A 2 15.00 3.48 -19.83
CA GLU A 2 14.82 3.52 -18.37
C GLU A 2 13.59 2.68 -18.04
N GLY A 3 13.81 1.52 -17.44
CA GLY A 3 12.74 0.56 -17.14
C GLY A 3 11.63 1.22 -16.35
N ALA A 4 10.41 1.16 -16.90
CA ALA A 4 9.20 1.66 -16.26
C ALA A 4 9.17 1.20 -14.80
N ARG A 5 9.16 2.15 -13.86
CA ARG A 5 9.07 1.84 -12.43
C ARG A 5 7.69 1.24 -12.20
N ALA A 6 7.63 -0.07 -11.98
CA ALA A 6 6.40 -0.76 -11.64
C ALA A 6 6.27 -0.86 -10.11
N TYR A 7 5.06 -0.62 -9.61
CA TYR A 7 4.74 -0.68 -8.19
C TYR A 7 3.63 -1.69 -7.96
N ARG A 8 3.84 -2.61 -7.02
CA ARG A 8 2.88 -3.62 -6.61
C ARG A 8 2.11 -3.12 -5.40
N ILE A 9 0.83 -2.83 -5.59
CA ILE A 9 -0.11 -2.44 -4.54
C ILE A 9 -0.68 -3.73 -3.95
N SER A 10 -0.47 -3.97 -2.65
CA SER A 10 -0.90 -5.17 -1.94
C SER A 10 -1.82 -4.80 -0.77
N PHE A 11 -3.08 -5.17 -0.87
CA PHE A 11 -4.07 -4.98 0.20
C PHE A 11 -4.02 -6.16 1.16
N ARG A 12 -4.03 -5.86 2.46
CA ARG A 12 -3.90 -6.83 3.54
C ARG A 12 -5.06 -6.72 4.52
N LYS A 13 -5.48 -7.86 5.04
CA LYS A 13 -6.37 -8.03 6.18
C LYS A 13 -5.58 -8.71 7.29
N GLY A 14 -5.04 -7.92 8.21
CA GLY A 14 -4.08 -8.41 9.21
C GLY A 14 -2.87 -9.09 8.55
N LYS A 15 -2.70 -10.41 8.77
CA LYS A 15 -1.59 -11.21 8.18
C LYS A 15 -1.85 -11.72 6.76
N ARG A 16 -3.07 -11.59 6.22
CA ARG A 16 -3.43 -12.12 4.89
C ARG A 16 -3.39 -11.03 3.83
N VAL A 17 -2.79 -11.32 2.68
CA VAL A 17 -2.89 -10.47 1.48
C VAL A 17 -4.19 -10.84 0.77
N SER A 18 -5.11 -9.89 0.64
CA SER A 18 -6.42 -10.11 0.02
C SER A 18 -6.42 -9.79 -1.47
N PHE A 19 -5.66 -8.76 -1.89
CA PHE A 19 -5.62 -8.34 -3.27
C PHE A 19 -4.25 -7.77 -3.62
N THR A 20 -3.81 -7.93 -4.86
CA THR A 20 -2.55 -7.37 -5.34
C THR A 20 -2.71 -6.89 -6.76
N LYS A 21 -2.27 -5.66 -7.04
CA LYS A 21 -2.33 -5.04 -8.37
C LYS A 21 -0.99 -4.44 -8.74
N LEU A 22 -0.53 -4.72 -9.95
CA LEU A 22 0.66 -4.10 -10.53
C LEU A 22 0.30 -2.77 -11.18
N TRP A 23 1.06 -1.73 -10.86
CA TRP A 23 0.87 -0.37 -11.35
C TRP A 23 2.11 0.07 -12.15
N PRO A 24 1.98 0.33 -13.47
CA PRO A 24 3.10 0.78 -14.28
C PRO A 24 3.29 2.30 -14.17
N CYS A 25 4.55 2.72 -14.15
CA CYS A 25 5.06 4.08 -14.37
C CYS A 25 5.03 5.09 -13.22
N ASP A 26 4.05 5.13 -12.32
CA ASP A 26 3.96 6.25 -11.35
C ASP A 26 3.68 5.86 -9.90
N LEU A 27 4.55 6.32 -8.98
CA LEU A 27 4.42 6.07 -7.55
C LEU A 27 3.21 6.82 -6.98
N GLU A 28 3.07 8.10 -7.33
CA GLU A 28 1.97 8.92 -6.84
C GLU A 28 0.63 8.38 -7.32
N ALA A 29 0.53 7.96 -8.58
CA ALA A 29 -0.67 7.31 -9.10
C ALA A 29 -0.95 5.96 -8.40
N ALA A 30 0.09 5.17 -8.13
CA ALA A 30 -0.06 3.91 -7.40
C ALA A 30 -0.58 4.14 -5.97
N ILE A 31 -0.07 5.16 -5.27
CA ILE A 31 -0.51 5.55 -3.93
C ILE A 31 -1.95 6.07 -3.96
N ALA A 32 -2.28 6.98 -4.88
CA ALA A 32 -3.62 7.53 -5.03
C ALA A 32 -4.64 6.42 -5.32
N HIS A 33 -4.30 5.50 -6.21
CA HIS A 33 -5.15 4.34 -6.50
C HIS A 33 -5.28 3.40 -5.30
N ALA A 34 -4.17 3.13 -4.59
CA ALA A 34 -4.17 2.30 -3.38
C ALA A 34 -5.13 2.86 -2.31
N LYS A 35 -5.06 4.17 -2.04
CA LYS A 35 -5.96 4.87 -1.11
C LYS A 35 -7.41 4.82 -1.57
N ALA A 36 -7.68 5.09 -2.85
CA ALA A 36 -9.03 5.06 -3.40
C ALA A 36 -9.65 3.65 -3.38
N GLN A 37 -8.84 2.60 -3.57
CA GLN A 37 -9.30 1.22 -3.54
C GLN A 37 -9.42 0.64 -2.13
N LEU A 38 -8.74 1.17 -1.12
CA LEU A 38 -8.81 0.63 0.23
C LEU A 38 -10.23 0.50 0.78
N PRO A 39 -11.11 1.53 0.77
CA PRO A 39 -12.48 1.39 1.27
C PRO A 39 -13.29 0.37 0.46
N VAL A 40 -13.03 0.27 -0.85
CA VAL A 40 -13.67 -0.71 -1.73
C VAL A 40 -13.22 -2.14 -1.39
N GLN A 41 -11.92 -2.34 -1.13
CA GLN A 41 -11.33 -3.61 -0.71
C GLN A 41 -11.68 -3.97 0.74
N GLN A 42 -11.90 -2.97 1.59
CA GLN A 42 -12.42 -3.15 2.94
C GLN A 42 -13.86 -3.65 2.88
N ALA A 43 -14.73 -3.03 2.08
CA ALA A 43 -16.10 -3.48 1.92
C ALA A 43 -16.21 -4.88 1.27
N GLN A 44 -15.37 -5.20 0.27
CA GLN A 44 -15.44 -6.48 -0.45
C GLN A 44 -14.68 -7.62 0.23
N ASN A 45 -13.46 -7.36 0.68
CA ASN A 45 -12.53 -8.39 1.16
C ASN A 45 -12.12 -8.20 2.63
N GLY A 46 -12.58 -7.13 3.29
CA GLY A 46 -12.16 -6.77 4.64
C GLY A 46 -10.71 -6.34 4.75
N ALA A 47 -10.10 -5.81 3.68
CA ALA A 47 -8.76 -5.24 3.75
C ALA A 47 -8.70 -4.09 4.76
N THR A 48 -7.72 -4.12 5.65
CA THR A 48 -7.49 -3.11 6.70
C THR A 48 -6.27 -2.23 6.42
N SER A 49 -5.39 -2.69 5.54
CA SER A 49 -4.13 -2.02 5.22
C SER A 49 -3.78 -2.19 3.74
N VAL A 50 -2.99 -1.29 3.19
CA VAL A 50 -2.43 -1.38 1.84
C VAL A 50 -0.96 -1.00 1.83
N ASN A 51 -0.15 -1.78 1.12
CA ASN A 51 1.28 -1.56 0.95
C ASN A 51 1.59 -1.38 -0.53
N VAL A 52 2.34 -0.35 -0.90
CA VAL A 52 2.89 -0.16 -2.24
C VAL A 52 4.36 -0.57 -2.20
N VAL A 53 4.70 -1.56 -3.01
CA VAL A 53 6.04 -2.15 -3.10
C VAL A 53 6.62 -1.80 -4.45
N CYS A 54 7.86 -1.31 -4.51
CA CYS A 54 8.53 -1.14 -5.79
C CYS A 54 8.94 -2.52 -6.32
N GLU A 55 8.43 -2.94 -7.47
CA GLU A 55 8.76 -4.27 -8.04
C GLU A 55 10.23 -4.41 -8.40
N ARG A 56 10.87 -3.28 -8.74
CA ARG A 56 12.28 -3.28 -9.12
C ARG A 56 13.20 -3.62 -7.96
N THR A 57 12.87 -3.18 -6.75
CA THR A 57 13.71 -3.33 -5.56
C THR A 57 13.12 -4.29 -4.53
N GLY A 58 11.84 -4.64 -4.66
CA GLY A 58 11.08 -5.36 -3.64
C GLY A 58 10.83 -4.56 -2.37
N ALA A 59 11.23 -3.27 -2.33
CA ALA A 59 11.11 -2.45 -1.12
C ALA A 59 9.69 -1.89 -0.98
N VAL A 60 9.14 -1.92 0.23
CA VAL A 60 7.89 -1.22 0.56
C VAL A 60 8.20 0.27 0.57
N VAL A 61 7.60 1.01 -0.37
CA VAL A 61 7.82 2.46 -0.52
C VAL A 61 6.69 3.27 0.11
N PHE A 62 5.54 2.64 0.36
CA PHE A 62 4.42 3.28 1.03
C PHE A 62 3.56 2.23 1.74
N THR A 63 3.07 2.57 2.92
CA THR A 63 2.09 1.77 3.67
C THR A 63 1.02 2.70 4.20
N PHE A 64 -0.24 2.30 4.05
CA PHE A 64 -1.38 2.99 4.60
C PHE A 64 -2.26 1.96 5.30
N THR A 65 -2.40 2.12 6.60
CA THR A 65 -3.30 1.30 7.42
C THR A 65 -4.40 2.21 7.93
N GLU A 66 -5.64 1.74 7.84
CA GLU A 66 -6.75 2.36 8.55
C GLU A 66 -6.68 1.93 10.02
N GLU A 67 -5.59 2.30 10.70
CA GLU A 67 -5.49 2.19 12.16
C GLU A 67 -5.88 3.54 12.74
N PRO A 68 -6.65 3.58 13.85
CA PRO A 68 -6.80 4.81 14.61
C PRO A 68 -5.42 5.21 15.10
N GLU A 69 -5.05 6.48 14.94
CA GLU A 69 -3.82 7.08 15.41
C GLU A 69 -3.38 6.50 16.76
N THR A 70 -2.48 5.52 16.73
CA THR A 70 -1.50 5.36 17.80
C THR A 70 -0.22 5.86 17.18
N ALA A 71 -0.14 7.19 17.09
CA ALA A 71 1.14 7.86 16.98
C ALA A 71 1.99 7.31 18.12
N ASP A 72 2.94 6.42 17.81
CA ASP A 72 4.09 6.23 18.67
C ASP A 72 4.88 7.53 18.55
N GLU A 73 4.46 8.50 19.36
CA GLU A 73 5.31 9.55 19.88
C GLU A 73 6.51 8.84 20.52
N THR A 74 7.53 8.55 19.71
CA THR A 74 8.88 8.36 20.21
C THR A 74 9.32 9.74 20.74
N ALA A 75 8.83 10.05 21.94
CA ALA A 75 9.42 10.99 22.86
C ALA A 75 10.86 10.54 23.05
N ASN A 76 11.80 11.26 22.45
CA ASN A 76 13.22 11.05 22.69
C ASN A 76 13.55 11.73 24.03
N PRO A 77 14.13 11.01 25.02
CA PRO A 77 14.42 11.53 26.36
C PRO A 77 15.44 12.68 26.38
#